data_AF-A0A165U021-F1
#
_entry.id   AF-A0A165U021-F1
#
_cell.length_a   1.000
_cell.length_b   1.000
_cell.length_c   1.000
_cell.angle_alpha   90.00
_cell.angle_beta   90.00
_cell.angle_gamma   90.00
#
_symmetry.space_group_name_H-M   'P 1'
#
loop_
_entity.id
_entity.type
_entity.pdbx_description
1 polymer ?
#
loop_
_entity_poly.entity_id
_entity_poly.type
_entity_poly.pdbx_seq_one_letter_code
_entity_poly.pdbx_strand_id
1 'polypeptide(L)'
;LHVYLQNLPDAVPFHQPNDSLYGFHSFAPDETWLREEGLEMAVNQQLEVKWGPRTEIAPIRERGRGVEAVVDVLAQYLRALPDSVLLHKWLEDIIVSTKLTYEIHGKH
;
A
#
# COMPACT_ATOMS: atom_id res chain seq x y z
N LEU A 1 6.23 10.05 -0.45
CA LEU A 1 6.07 8.58 -0.43
C LEU A 1 6.45 7.95 -1.78
N HIS A 2 5.88 8.39 -2.92
CA HIS A 2 6.18 7.84 -4.25
C HIS A 2 7.69 7.67 -4.54
N VAL A 3 8.47 8.74 -4.40
CA VAL A 3 9.93 8.71 -4.59
C VAL A 3 10.63 7.68 -3.70
N TYR A 4 10.17 7.49 -2.45
CA TYR A 4 10.79 6.54 -1.53
C TYR A 4 10.48 5.08 -1.90
N LEU A 5 9.28 4.79 -2.42
CA LEU A 5 8.92 3.45 -2.87
C LEU A 5 9.66 3.07 -4.17
N GLN A 6 9.85 4.04 -5.06
CA GLN A 6 10.63 3.86 -6.30
C GLN A 6 12.12 3.61 -6.06
N ASN A 7 12.65 4.13 -4.95
CA ASN A 7 14.08 4.07 -4.63
C ASN A 7 14.37 3.15 -3.44
N LEU A 8 13.47 2.21 -3.13
CA LEU A 8 13.71 1.22 -2.08
C LEU A 8 15.06 0.51 -2.29
N PRO A 9 15.78 0.15 -1.21
CA PRO A 9 17.11 -0.45 -1.32
C PRO A 9 17.15 -1.72 -2.17
N ASP A 10 18.26 -1.95 -2.88
CA ASP A 10 18.38 -3.09 -3.79
C ASP A 10 18.29 -4.47 -3.14
N ALA A 11 18.54 -4.55 -1.84
CA ALA A 11 18.36 -5.76 -1.04
C ALA A 11 16.88 -6.20 -0.91
N VAL A 12 15.92 -5.31 -1.19
CA VAL A 12 14.51 -5.69 -1.30
C VAL A 12 14.28 -6.32 -2.67
N PRO A 13 13.66 -7.51 -2.78
CA PRO A 13 13.44 -8.18 -4.06
C PRO A 13 12.63 -7.33 -5.04
N PHE A 14 13.04 -7.29 -6.31
CA PHE A 14 12.26 -6.63 -7.36
C PHE A 14 11.27 -7.63 -7.98
N HIS A 15 10.00 -7.26 -8.09
CA HIS A 15 8.99 -8.06 -8.78
C HIS A 15 8.38 -7.30 -9.97
N GLN A 16 8.17 -8.04 -11.06
CA GLN A 16 7.39 -7.56 -12.19
C GLN A 16 5.92 -7.43 -11.79
N PRO A 17 5.11 -6.60 -12.47
CA PRO A 17 3.70 -6.42 -12.12
C PRO A 17 2.92 -7.73 -11.98
N ASN A 18 3.10 -8.67 -12.91
CA ASN A 18 2.37 -9.95 -12.91
C ASN A 18 2.76 -10.87 -11.74
N ASP A 19 3.91 -10.67 -11.12
CA ASP A 19 4.45 -11.48 -10.02
C ASP A 19 4.44 -10.72 -8.68
N SER A 20 3.77 -9.56 -8.64
CA SER A 20 3.72 -8.70 -7.47
C SER A 20 2.94 -9.36 -6.33
N LEU A 21 3.55 -9.33 -5.13
CA LEU A 21 2.95 -9.77 -3.87
C LEU A 21 1.81 -8.87 -3.42
N TYR A 22 1.89 -7.57 -3.73
CA TYR A 22 0.89 -6.58 -3.31
C TYR A 22 -0.18 -6.34 -4.39
N GLY A 23 0.24 -6.25 -5.65
CA GLY A 23 -0.65 -6.08 -6.80
C GLY A 23 -1.46 -4.78 -6.79
N PHE A 24 -0.96 -3.66 -6.26
CA PHE A 24 -1.72 -2.39 -6.25
C PHE A 24 -1.89 -1.77 -7.64
N HIS A 25 -1.07 -2.15 -8.61
CA HIS A 25 -1.19 -1.69 -10.01
C HIS A 25 -2.53 -2.10 -10.67
N SER A 26 -3.22 -3.09 -10.11
CA SER A 26 -4.55 -3.57 -10.53
C SER A 26 -5.60 -3.41 -9.41
N PHE A 27 -5.41 -2.42 -8.53
CA PHE A 27 -6.31 -2.18 -7.41
C PHE A 27 -7.72 -1.80 -7.88
N ALA A 28 -8.70 -2.55 -7.41
CA ALA A 28 -10.12 -2.22 -7.48
C ALA A 28 -10.78 -2.64 -6.16
N PRO A 29 -11.64 -1.81 -5.55
CA PRO A 29 -12.46 -2.22 -4.41
C PRO A 29 -13.36 -3.39 -4.79
N ASP A 30 -13.64 -4.28 -3.84
CA ASP A 30 -14.60 -5.35 -4.06
C ASP A 30 -16.02 -4.79 -4.28
N GLU A 31 -16.70 -5.26 -5.34
CA GLU A 31 -18.01 -4.73 -5.74
C GLU A 31 -19.12 -5.06 -4.72
N THR A 32 -18.99 -6.17 -4.00
CA THR A 32 -19.96 -6.59 -2.98
C THR A 32 -19.82 -5.67 -1.77
N TRP A 33 -18.59 -5.48 -1.28
CA TRP A 33 -18.31 -4.55 -0.19
C TRP A 33 -18.69 -3.11 -0.55
N LEU A 34 -18.42 -2.69 -1.79
CA LEU A 34 -18.81 -1.35 -2.24
C LEU A 34 -20.32 -1.14 -2.15
N ARG A 35 -21.12 -2.17 -2.45
CA ARG A 35 -22.59 -2.14 -2.41
C ARG A 35 -23.14 -2.21 -0.98
N GLU A 36 -22.54 -3.05 -0.14
CA GLU A 36 -23.08 -3.37 1.19
C GLU A 36 -22.58 -2.40 2.27
N GLU A 37 -21.31 -2.02 2.21
CA GLU A 37 -20.61 -1.28 3.27
C GLU A 37 -20.17 0.12 2.83
N GLY A 38 -20.20 0.39 1.52
CA GLY A 38 -19.81 1.67 0.92
C GLY A 38 -18.31 1.78 0.60
N LEU A 39 -17.95 2.91 -0.02
CA LEU A 39 -16.63 3.10 -0.63
C LEU A 39 -15.47 3.01 0.36
N GLU A 40 -15.59 3.66 1.53
CA GLU A 40 -14.52 3.68 2.53
C GLU A 40 -14.19 2.28 3.02
N MET A 41 -15.22 1.50 3.35
CA MET A 41 -15.06 0.13 3.85
C MET A 41 -14.55 -0.83 2.77
N ALA A 42 -15.03 -0.70 1.54
CA ALA A 42 -14.54 -1.49 0.41
C ALA A 42 -13.06 -1.23 0.09
N VAL A 43 -12.62 0.04 0.16
CA VAL A 43 -11.21 0.39 -0.03
C VAL A 43 -10.37 -0.12 1.14
N ASN A 44 -10.83 0.05 2.39
CA ASN A 44 -10.12 -0.47 3.56
C ASN A 44 -9.92 -1.99 3.48
N GLN A 45 -10.98 -2.73 3.17
CA GLN A 45 -10.92 -4.18 3.05
C GLN A 45 -9.93 -4.60 1.96
N GLN A 46 -9.94 -3.94 0.80
CA GLN A 46 -9.06 -4.30 -0.29
C GLN A 46 -7.59 -3.92 0.00
N LEU A 47 -7.35 -2.86 0.78
CA LEU A 47 -6.02 -2.55 1.31
C LEU A 47 -5.55 -3.65 2.26
N GLU A 48 -6.40 -4.17 3.14
CA GLU A 48 -6.06 -5.30 4.04
C GLU A 48 -5.75 -6.58 3.27
N VAL A 49 -6.52 -6.90 2.22
CA VAL A 49 -6.27 -8.08 1.37
C VAL A 49 -4.90 -8.02 0.69
N LYS A 50 -4.51 -6.85 0.17
CA LYS A 50 -3.27 -6.68 -0.58
C LYS A 50 -2.05 -6.42 0.28
N TRP A 51 -2.18 -5.56 1.29
CA TRP A 51 -1.07 -5.18 2.16
C TRP A 51 -0.82 -6.23 3.26
N GLY A 52 -1.90 -6.84 3.74
CA GLY A 52 -1.93 -7.64 4.95
C GLY A 52 -2.65 -6.92 6.09
N PRO A 53 -2.91 -7.63 7.20
CA PRO A 53 -3.58 -7.05 8.36
C PRO A 53 -2.77 -5.91 8.97
N ARG A 54 -3.46 -4.86 9.43
CA ARG A 54 -2.86 -3.66 10.04
C ARG A 54 -2.31 -3.86 11.45
N THR A 55 -2.43 -5.08 11.98
CA THR A 55 -1.99 -5.41 13.35
C THR A 55 -0.48 -5.37 13.51
N GLU A 56 0.28 -5.47 12.40
CA GLU A 56 1.74 -5.51 12.43
C GLU A 56 2.32 -4.60 11.35
N ILE A 57 3.14 -3.63 11.76
CA ILE A 57 3.97 -2.85 10.84
C ILE A 57 5.19 -3.70 10.49
N ALA A 58 5.27 -4.13 9.23
CA ALA A 58 6.34 -4.96 8.69
C ALA A 58 7.14 -4.20 7.61
N PRO A 59 8.41 -4.56 7.36
CA PRO A 59 9.14 -4.04 6.22
C PRO A 59 8.49 -4.44 4.90
N ILE A 60 8.67 -3.61 3.88
CA ILE A 60 8.16 -3.83 2.53
C ILE A 60 8.89 -5.02 1.91
N ARG A 61 8.11 -5.94 1.36
CA ARG A 61 8.60 -7.26 0.89
C ARG A 61 9.05 -7.27 -0.56
N GLU A 62 8.73 -6.24 -1.34
CA GLU A 62 9.11 -6.14 -2.75
C GLU A 62 9.34 -4.69 -3.20
N ARG A 63 9.99 -4.53 -4.35
CA ARG A 63 10.08 -3.29 -5.12
C ARG A 63 9.41 -3.46 -6.48
N GLY A 64 9.08 -2.33 -7.08
CA GLY A 64 8.45 -2.25 -8.39
C GLY A 64 7.02 -1.75 -8.34
N ARG A 65 6.39 -1.68 -9.52
CA ARG A 65 5.06 -1.07 -9.69
C ARG A 65 3.97 -1.68 -8.82
N GLY A 66 4.15 -2.94 -8.42
CA GLY A 66 3.29 -3.66 -7.50
C GLY A 66 3.00 -2.93 -6.20
N VAL A 67 4.03 -2.44 -5.53
CA VAL A 67 3.92 -1.70 -4.26
C VAL A 67 3.83 -0.19 -4.50
N GLU A 68 4.52 0.35 -5.50
CA GLU A 68 4.55 1.80 -5.78
C GLU A 68 3.15 2.38 -6.04
N ALA A 69 2.29 1.60 -6.72
CA ALA A 69 0.93 2.00 -7.07
C ALA A 69 0.02 2.23 -5.85
N VAL A 70 0.40 1.78 -4.64
CA VAL A 70 -0.36 2.08 -3.41
C VAL A 70 -0.49 3.58 -3.17
N VAL A 71 0.49 4.37 -3.63
CA VAL A 71 0.48 5.83 -3.48
C VAL A 71 -0.61 6.44 -4.35
N ASP A 72 -0.78 5.94 -5.57
CA ASP A 72 -1.81 6.41 -6.49
C ASP A 72 -3.21 6.01 -5.99
N VAL A 73 -3.34 4.79 -5.45
CA VAL A 73 -4.54 4.29 -4.79
C VAL A 73 -4.94 5.20 -3.62
N LEU A 74 -4.02 5.45 -2.68
CA LEU A 74 -4.31 6.32 -1.54
C LEU A 74 -4.61 7.75 -1.97
N ALA A 75 -3.88 8.30 -2.94
CA ALA A 75 -4.13 9.65 -3.44
C ALA A 75 -5.51 9.77 -4.09
N GLN A 76 -5.96 8.75 -4.84
CA GLN A 76 -7.29 8.72 -5.43
C GLN A 76 -8.37 8.70 -4.34
N TYR A 77 -8.29 7.78 -3.38
CA TYR A 77 -9.36 7.60 -2.41
C TYR A 77 -9.36 8.64 -1.30
N LEU A 78 -8.22 9.21 -0.92
CA LEU A 78 -8.18 10.36 -0.02
C LEU A 78 -8.73 11.63 -0.68
N ARG A 79 -8.67 11.77 -2.01
CA ARG A 79 -9.38 12.87 -2.70
C ARG A 79 -10.90 12.69 -2.64
N ALA A 80 -11.39 11.46 -2.75
CA ALA A 80 -12.81 11.15 -2.66
C ALA A 80 -13.34 11.17 -1.21
N LEU A 81 -12.49 10.82 -0.25
CA LEU A 81 -12.81 10.65 1.17
C LEU A 81 -11.75 11.39 2.04
N PRO A 82 -11.70 12.74 1.98
CA PRO A 82 -10.64 13.52 2.61
C PRO A 82 -10.65 13.48 4.14
N ASP A 83 -11.77 13.10 4.76
CA ASP A 83 -11.88 13.00 6.22
C ASP A 83 -11.78 11.54 6.71
N SER A 84 -11.44 10.60 5.82
CA SER A 84 -11.34 9.18 6.16
C SER A 84 -10.18 8.93 7.13
N VAL A 85 -10.52 8.66 8.39
CA VAL A 85 -9.55 8.28 9.42
C VAL A 85 -8.85 6.96 9.03
N LEU A 86 -9.55 6.03 8.38
CA LEU A 86 -8.98 4.75 7.97
C LEU A 86 -7.88 4.93 6.92
N LEU A 87 -8.15 5.71 5.86
CA LEU A 87 -7.18 5.94 4.80
C LEU A 87 -5.98 6.77 5.26
N HIS A 88 -6.17 7.72 6.18
CA HIS A 88 -5.05 8.45 6.78
C HIS A 88 -4.14 7.52 7.57
N LYS A 89 -4.70 6.61 8.37
CA LYS A 89 -3.86 5.67 9.10
C LYS A 89 -3.15 4.66 8.18
N TRP A 90 -3.76 4.27 7.06
CA TRP A 90 -3.05 3.46 6.05
C TRP A 90 -1.83 4.19 5.48
N LEU A 91 -1.97 5.47 5.16
CA LEU A 91 -0.84 6.30 4.72
C LEU A 91 0.26 6.35 5.79
N GLU A 92 -0.10 6.52 7.06
CA GLU A 92 0.84 6.49 8.18
C GLU A 92 1.55 5.14 8.28
N ASP A 93 0.81 4.02 8.30
CA ASP A 93 1.35 2.67 8.40
C ASP A 93 2.36 2.37 7.27
N ILE A 94 2.01 2.74 6.03
CA ILE A 94 2.88 2.54 4.86
C ILE A 94 4.14 3.42 4.94
N ILE A 95 4.04 4.65 5.47
CA ILE A 95 5.21 5.49 5.72
C ILE A 95 6.15 4.83 6.74
N VAL A 96 5.60 4.26 7.82
CA VAL A 96 6.41 3.58 8.84
C VAL A 96 7.05 2.32 8.26
N SER A 97 6.30 1.49 7.53
CA SER A 97 6.85 0.33 6.80
C SER A 97 7.96 0.73 5.83
N THR A 98 7.80 1.85 5.11
CA THR A 98 8.84 2.37 4.22
C THR A 98 10.10 2.71 4.99
N LYS A 99 9.99 3.48 6.09
CA LYS A 99 11.14 3.84 6.94
C LYS A 99 11.85 2.61 7.50
N LEU A 100 11.09 1.67 8.07
CA LEU A 100 11.61 0.41 8.58
C LEU A 100 12.40 -0.38 7.52
N THR A 101 11.91 -0.36 6.28
CA THR A 101 12.59 -1.02 5.15
C THR A 101 13.96 -0.38 4.89
N TYR A 102 14.06 0.94 4.90
CA TYR A 102 15.36 1.64 4.80
C TYR A 102 16.26 1.41 6.01
N GLU A 103 15.71 1.29 7.22
CA GLU A 103 16.52 1.02 8.41
C GLU A 103 17.15 -0.39 8.38
N ILE A 104 16.42 -1.37 7.86
CA ILE A 104 16.88 -2.76 7.73
C ILE A 104 17.83 -2.93 6.55
N HIS A 105 17.49 -2.35 5.39
CA HIS A 105 18.15 -2.63 4.11
C HIS A 105 18.99 -1.48 3.54
N GLY A 106 18.86 -0.27 4.08
CA GLY A 106 19.53 0.94 3.57
C GLY A 106 20.95 1.15 4.10
N LYS A 107 21.50 0.23 4.91
CA LYS A 107 22.90 0.28 5.34
C LYS A 107 23.78 -0.46 4.33
N HIS A 108 24.32 0.27 3.36
CA HIS A 108 25.53 -0.11 2.60
C HIS A 108 26.39 1.11 2.33
#